data_AF-A0ABD6RG28-F1
#
_entry.id   AF-A0ABD6RG28-F1
#
_cell.length_a   1.000
_cell.length_b   1.000
_cell.length_c   1.000
_cell.angle_alpha   90.00
_cell.angle_beta   90.00
_cell.angle_gamma   90.00
#
_symmetry.space_group_name_H-M   'P 1'
#
loop_
_entity.id
_entity.type
_entity.pdbx_description
1 polymer ?
#
loop_
_entity_poly.entity_id
_entity_poly.type
_entity_poly.pdbx_seq_one_letter_code
_entity_poly.pdbx_strand_id
1 'polypeptide(L)'
;MRQETLPFLFEDEEADLYCTYHFSLKCLAEDIKYELLIQAANHEDFSALYPRFGRKKEISYPDVFLINATKDIVMFMCDDRGCEVIAKNKEIIRDLYKKYKEWIPDYERESIDNLFK
;
A
#
# COMPACT_ATOMS: atom_id res chain seq x y z
N MET A 1 -14.99 6.01 16.01
CA MET A 1 -14.82 6.58 14.66
C MET A 1 -16.11 6.46 13.88
N ARG A 2 -16.54 7.54 13.22
CA ARG A 2 -17.68 7.54 12.28
C ARG A 2 -17.12 7.20 10.91
N GLN A 3 -17.48 6.03 10.37
CA GLN A 3 -17.11 5.64 9.01
C GLN A 3 -18.21 6.14 8.08
N GLU A 4 -17.84 6.93 7.08
CA GLU A 4 -18.75 7.38 6.03
C GLU A 4 -18.35 6.69 4.73
N THR A 5 -19.31 6.00 4.11
CA THR A 5 -19.11 5.40 2.80
C THR A 5 -19.46 6.47 1.77
N LEU A 6 -18.47 6.87 0.96
CA LEU A 6 -18.73 7.72 -0.18
C LEU A 6 -19.50 6.92 -1.24
N PRO A 7 -20.57 7.48 -1.83
CA PRO A 7 -21.28 6.82 -2.92
C PRO A 7 -20.32 6.59 -4.09
N PHE A 8 -20.51 5.48 -4.80
CA PHE A 8 -19.81 5.28 -6.06
C PHE A 8 -20.18 6.43 -7.01
N LEU A 9 -19.21 6.90 -7.80
CA LEU A 9 -19.35 8.11 -8.64
C LEU A 9 -20.44 7.97 -9.72
N PHE A 10 -20.85 6.75 -10.05
CA PHE A 10 -21.80 6.44 -11.12
C PHE A 10 -23.06 5.77 -10.56
N GLU A 11 -24.18 5.97 -11.24
CA GLU A 11 -25.47 5.35 -10.87
C GLU A 11 -25.38 3.82 -10.97
N ASP A 12 -26.07 3.11 -10.06
CA ASP A 12 -25.95 1.65 -9.89
C ASP A 12 -26.29 0.87 -11.18
N GLU A 13 -27.12 1.42 -12.08
CA GLU A 13 -27.49 0.78 -13.35
C GLU A 13 -26.36 0.77 -14.38
N GLU A 14 -25.42 1.73 -14.32
CA GLU A 14 -24.26 1.82 -15.21
C GLU A 14 -22.95 1.44 -14.53
N ALA A 15 -22.95 1.19 -13.21
CA ALA A 15 -21.75 0.90 -12.42
C ALA A 15 -20.94 -0.29 -12.97
N ASP A 16 -21.62 -1.24 -13.63
CA ASP A 16 -21.02 -2.40 -14.27
C ASP A 16 -20.26 -2.09 -15.58
N LEU A 17 -20.41 -0.88 -16.13
CA LEU A 17 -19.72 -0.41 -17.33
C LEU A 17 -18.41 0.34 -17.03
N TYR A 18 -18.20 0.70 -15.76
CA TYR A 18 -17.10 1.55 -15.35
C TYR A 18 -16.14 0.81 -14.42
N CYS A 19 -14.84 1.02 -14.62
CA CYS A 19 -13.80 0.59 -13.71
C CYS A 19 -13.06 1.79 -13.13
N THR A 20 -12.70 1.71 -11.84
CA THR A 20 -11.82 2.70 -11.21
C THR A 20 -10.37 2.34 -11.54
N TYR A 21 -9.72 3.16 -12.37
CA TYR A 21 -8.29 3.00 -12.66
C TYR A 21 -7.41 3.54 -11.54
N HIS A 22 -7.84 4.61 -10.87
CA HIS A 22 -7.05 5.31 -9.86
C HIS A 22 -7.96 5.97 -8.83
N PHE A 23 -7.59 5.84 -7.56
CA PHE A 23 -8.24 6.55 -6.45
C PHE A 23 -7.17 7.13 -5.53
N SER A 24 -7.41 8.34 -5.01
CA SER A 24 -6.51 8.98 -4.05
C SER A 24 -7.30 9.70 -2.98
N LEU A 25 -6.89 9.50 -1.73
CA LEU A 25 -7.52 10.10 -0.57
C LEU A 25 -6.46 10.82 0.28
N LYS A 26 -6.66 12.12 0.48
CA LYS A 26 -5.90 12.87 1.48
C LYS A 26 -6.53 12.67 2.85
N CYS A 27 -5.78 12.11 3.79
CA CYS A 27 -6.25 11.80 5.14
C CYS A 27 -5.11 11.95 6.16
N LEU A 28 -5.44 11.85 7.45
CA LEU A 28 -4.46 11.74 8.52
C LEU A 28 -4.00 10.28 8.65
N ALA A 29 -2.81 10.07 9.20
CA ALA A 29 -2.30 8.71 9.43
C ALA A 29 -3.20 7.89 10.36
N GLU A 30 -3.87 8.54 11.32
CA GLU A 30 -4.81 7.89 12.25
C GLU A 30 -6.14 7.48 11.61
N ASP A 31 -6.49 8.05 10.45
CA ASP A 31 -7.68 7.67 9.69
C ASP A 31 -7.48 6.34 8.95
N ILE A 32 -6.21 5.91 8.78
CA ILE A 32 -5.84 4.74 8.01
C ILE A 32 -5.92 3.50 8.90
N LYS A 33 -6.88 2.61 8.60
CA LYS A 33 -6.95 1.26 9.18
C LYS A 33 -5.89 0.35 8.54
N TYR A 34 -4.61 0.63 8.81
CA TYR A 34 -3.47 0.00 8.14
C TYR A 34 -3.47 -1.54 8.28
N GLU A 35 -3.94 -2.08 9.41
CA GLU A 35 -4.03 -3.53 9.61
C GLU A 35 -4.95 -4.20 8.59
N LEU A 36 -6.11 -3.61 8.31
CA LEU A 36 -7.05 -4.13 7.32
C LEU A 36 -6.53 -3.98 5.89
N LEU A 37 -5.79 -2.90 5.61
CA LEU A 37 -5.16 -2.70 4.30
C LEU A 37 -4.05 -3.72 4.06
N ILE A 38 -3.19 -3.96 5.05
CA ILE A 38 -2.12 -4.97 4.97
C ILE A 38 -2.73 -6.37 4.84
N GLN A 39 -3.78 -6.68 5.61
CA GLN A 39 -4.49 -7.96 5.45
C GLN A 39 -5.08 -8.10 4.05
N ALA A 40 -5.71 -7.06 3.51
CA ALA A 40 -6.27 -7.10 2.16
C ALA A 40 -5.21 -7.27 1.07
N ALA A 41 -4.03 -6.68 1.25
CA ALA A 41 -2.87 -6.88 0.37
C ALA A 41 -2.37 -8.33 0.41
N ASN A 42 -2.08 -8.82 1.62
CA ASN A 42 -1.53 -10.17 1.82
C ASN A 42 -2.49 -11.29 1.41
N HIS A 43 -3.80 -11.03 1.37
CA HIS A 43 -4.79 -12.02 0.98
C HIS A 43 -4.99 -12.14 -0.54
N GLU A 44 -4.36 -11.29 -1.36
CA GLU A 44 -4.60 -11.26 -2.80
C GLU A 44 -4.40 -12.65 -3.46
N ASP A 45 -3.30 -13.32 -3.15
CA ASP A 45 -2.97 -14.65 -3.68
C ASP A 45 -3.77 -15.79 -3.03
N PHE A 46 -4.50 -15.50 -1.95
CA PHE A 46 -5.22 -16.49 -1.15
C PHE A 46 -6.73 -16.29 -1.28
N SER A 47 -7.31 -16.82 -2.37
CA SER A 47 -8.73 -16.63 -2.72
C SER A 47 -9.76 -17.01 -1.65
N ALA A 48 -9.39 -17.83 -0.67
CA ALA A 48 -10.22 -18.22 0.47
C ALA A 48 -10.22 -17.19 1.63
N LEU A 49 -9.30 -16.23 1.62
CA LEU A 49 -9.11 -15.25 2.70
C LEU A 49 -9.80 -13.92 2.39
N TYR A 50 -10.21 -13.22 3.44
CA TYR A 50 -10.83 -11.89 3.41
C TYR A 50 -10.35 -11.09 4.62
N PRO A 51 -10.24 -9.74 4.52
CA PRO A 51 -10.63 -8.87 3.41
C PRO A 51 -9.69 -8.99 2.19
N ARG A 52 -10.11 -8.48 1.03
CA ARG A 52 -9.32 -8.34 -0.23
C ARG A 52 -9.77 -7.06 -0.95
N PHE A 53 -8.89 -6.45 -1.76
CA PHE A 53 -9.24 -5.23 -2.51
C PHE A 53 -10.20 -5.54 -3.67
N GLY A 54 -9.98 -6.67 -4.35
CA GLY A 54 -10.75 -7.10 -5.52
C GLY A 54 -12.23 -7.38 -5.25
N ARG A 55 -13.13 -6.70 -5.97
CA ARG A 55 -14.52 -7.16 -6.16
C ARG A 55 -14.62 -8.21 -7.28
N LYS A 56 -15.78 -8.86 -7.38
CA LYS A 56 -16.15 -9.87 -8.41
C LYS A 56 -15.89 -9.48 -9.89
N LYS A 57 -15.58 -8.22 -10.19
CA LYS A 57 -15.43 -7.65 -11.56
C LYS A 57 -14.18 -6.77 -11.73
N GLU A 58 -13.18 -6.89 -10.86
CA GLU A 58 -11.90 -6.20 -11.06
C GLU A 58 -10.99 -6.99 -12.02
N ILE A 59 -10.18 -6.25 -12.79
CA ILE A 59 -9.27 -6.82 -13.81
C ILE A 59 -8.03 -7.41 -13.13
N SER A 60 -7.57 -6.83 -12.02
CA SER A 60 -6.39 -7.23 -11.26
C SER A 60 -6.35 -6.57 -9.88
N TYR A 61 -5.49 -7.07 -8.99
CA TYR A 61 -5.05 -6.38 -7.77
C TYR A 61 -4.65 -4.92 -8.07
N PRO A 62 -5.05 -3.95 -7.23
CA PRO A 62 -4.61 -2.57 -7.37
C PRO A 62 -3.24 -2.33 -6.72
N ASP A 63 -2.43 -1.47 -7.34
CA ASP A 63 -1.22 -0.96 -6.69
C ASP A 63 -1.58 -0.02 -5.53
N VAL A 64 -1.10 -0.33 -4.32
CA VAL A 64 -1.43 0.44 -3.10
C VAL A 64 -0.24 1.25 -2.61
N PHE A 65 -0.41 2.58 -2.59
CA PHE A 65 0.62 3.52 -2.13
C PHE A 65 0.16 4.28 -0.88
N LEU A 66 1.01 4.33 0.14
CA LEU A 66 0.89 5.25 1.28
C LEU A 66 1.91 6.37 1.14
N ILE A 67 1.42 7.60 0.92
CA ILE A 67 2.26 8.77 0.66
C ILE A 67 2.32 9.65 1.90
N ASN A 68 3.45 9.65 2.60
CA ASN A 68 3.71 10.60 3.68
C ASN A 68 4.34 11.88 3.14
N ALA A 69 3.48 12.81 2.70
CA ALA A 69 3.90 14.10 2.15
C ALA A 69 4.72 14.97 3.12
N THR A 70 4.60 14.78 4.44
CA THR A 70 5.35 15.58 5.42
C THR A 70 6.78 15.08 5.62
N LYS A 71 7.03 13.81 5.31
CA LYS A 71 8.34 13.17 5.47
C LYS A 71 9.04 12.87 4.15
N ASP A 72 8.41 13.19 3.02
CA ASP A 72 8.90 12.83 1.67
C ASP A 72 9.18 11.31 1.53
N ILE A 73 8.28 10.48 2.09
CA ILE A 73 8.34 9.01 2.04
C ILE A 73 7.10 8.47 1.33
N VAL A 74 7.31 7.52 0.42
CA VAL A 74 6.27 6.69 -0.19
C VAL A 74 6.51 5.26 0.23
N MET A 75 5.46 4.59 0.72
CA MET A 75 5.46 3.15 0.92
C MET A 75 4.59 2.52 -0.16
N PHE A 76 5.16 1.63 -0.96
CA PHE A 76 4.43 0.81 -1.92
C PHE A 76 4.20 -0.55 -1.30
N MET A 77 2.93 -0.93 -1.10
CA MET A 77 2.57 -2.22 -0.52
C MET A 77 2.38 -3.25 -1.63
N CYS A 78 3.29 -4.21 -1.68
CA CYS A 78 3.27 -5.33 -2.61
C CYS A 78 2.52 -6.49 -1.95
N ASP A 79 1.38 -6.90 -2.51
CA ASP A 79 0.62 -8.13 -2.19
C ASP A 79 1.03 -8.85 -0.89
N ASP A 80 1.52 -10.09 -0.98
CA ASP A 80 2.07 -10.85 0.15
C ASP A 80 3.62 -10.81 0.20
N ARG A 81 4.26 -10.17 -0.79
CA ARG A 81 5.72 -10.09 -0.92
C ARG A 81 6.35 -9.02 -0.03
N GLY A 82 5.58 -8.06 0.47
CA GLY A 82 6.05 -7.07 1.44
C GLY A 82 5.85 -5.62 1.00
N CYS A 83 6.87 -4.78 1.21
CA CYS A 83 6.73 -3.35 0.94
C CYS A 83 8.06 -2.72 0.51
N GLU A 84 7.99 -1.84 -0.48
CA GLU A 84 9.09 -0.97 -0.86
C GLU A 84 8.95 0.41 -0.19
N VAL A 85 10.06 0.94 0.32
CA VAL A 85 10.12 2.27 0.94
C VAL A 85 10.96 3.19 0.06
N ILE A 86 10.31 4.18 -0.53
CA ILE A 86 10.91 5.13 -1.45
C ILE A 86 10.97 6.48 -0.76
N ALA A 87 12.11 7.17 -0.87
CA ALA A 87 12.27 8.51 -0.33
C ALA A 87 13.08 9.38 -1.27
N LYS A 88 12.93 10.70 -1.13
CA LYS A 88 13.63 11.70 -1.95
C LYS A 88 15.16 11.57 -1.88
N ASN A 89 15.69 11.10 -0.76
CA ASN A 89 17.10 10.75 -0.61
C ASN A 89 17.28 9.73 0.53
N LYS A 90 18.45 9.09 0.58
CA LYS A 90 18.75 8.04 1.57
C LYS A 90 18.76 8.52 3.02
N GLU A 91 19.06 9.80 3.28
CA GLU A 91 19.13 10.30 4.67
C GLU A 91 17.76 10.29 5.37
N ILE A 92 16.68 10.54 4.62
CA ILE A 92 15.30 10.51 5.12
C ILE A 92 14.92 9.14 5.70
N ILE A 93 15.41 8.06 5.08
CA ILE A 93 15.10 6.68 5.45
C ILE A 93 16.24 5.99 6.19
N ARG A 94 17.31 6.71 6.56
CA ARG A 94 18.47 6.13 7.25
C ARG A 94 18.09 5.50 8.59
N ASP A 95 17.22 6.14 9.35
CA ASP A 95 16.79 5.60 10.65
C ASP A 95 15.85 4.41 10.48
N LEU A 96 15.04 4.41 9.40
CA LEU A 96 14.22 3.25 9.03
C LEU A 96 15.11 2.06 8.65
N TYR A 97 16.13 2.28 7.81
CA TYR A 97 17.12 1.27 7.46
C TYR A 97 17.80 0.70 8.71
N LYS A 98 18.33 1.55 9.60
CA LYS A 98 18.97 1.09 10.85
C LYS A 98 18.03 0.25 11.71
N LYS A 99 16.75 0.63 11.79
CA LYS A 99 15.76 -0.03 12.63
C LYS A 99 15.29 -1.38 12.05
N TYR A 100 15.08 -1.43 10.74
CA TYR A 100 14.46 -2.57 10.05
C TYR A 100 15.43 -3.31 9.13
N LYS A 101 16.74 -3.14 9.31
CA LYS A 101 17.78 -3.78 8.50
C LYS A 101 17.58 -5.29 8.37
N GLU A 102 17.16 -5.95 9.44
CA GLU A 102 16.96 -7.41 9.45
C GLU A 102 15.76 -7.87 8.63
N TRP A 103 14.86 -6.97 8.24
CA TRP A 103 13.71 -7.28 7.38
C TRP A 103 14.08 -7.23 5.90
N ILE A 104 15.28 -6.75 5.56
CA ILE A 104 15.75 -6.70 4.19
C ILE A 104 16.10 -8.14 3.72
N PRO A 105 15.58 -8.57 2.56
CA PRO A 105 15.91 -9.87 2.00
C PRO A 105 17.41 -10.03 1.77
N ASP A 106 17.95 -11.23 2.03
CA ASP A 106 19.39 -11.48 1.97
C ASP A 106 20.01 -11.12 0.61
N TYR A 107 19.25 -11.30 -0.48
CA TYR A 107 19.69 -11.00 -1.84
C TYR A 107 19.83 -9.50 -2.14
N GLU A 108 19.14 -8.62 -1.40
CA GLU A 108 19.23 -7.16 -1.53
C GLU A 108 20.12 -6.51 -0.46
N ARG A 109 20.35 -7.23 0.66
CA ARG A 109 21.01 -6.70 1.86
C ARG A 109 22.37 -6.09 1.58
N GLU A 110 23.23 -6.76 0.81
CA GLU A 110 24.57 -6.23 0.52
C GLU A 110 24.52 -4.90 -0.26
N SER A 111 23.65 -4.81 -1.26
CA SER A 111 23.46 -3.60 -2.07
C SER A 111 22.95 -2.43 -1.22
N ILE A 112 21.95 -2.69 -0.38
CA ILE A 112 21.37 -1.68 0.50
C ILE A 112 22.37 -1.27 1.59
N ASP A 113 23.09 -2.22 2.19
CA ASP A 113 24.15 -1.93 3.15
C ASP A 113 25.21 -0.99 2.54
N ASN A 114 25.62 -1.25 1.30
CA ASN A 114 26.57 -0.40 0.58
C ASN A 114 26.03 1.01 0.29
N LEU A 115 24.73 1.15 0.05
CA LEU A 115 24.09 2.46 -0.12
C LEU A 115 24.13 3.30 1.17
N PHE A 116 24.02 2.65 2.33
CA PHE A 116 23.94 3.31 3.64
C PHE A 116 25.27 3.41 4.40
N LYS A 117 26.35 2.77 3.91
CA LYS A 117 27.73 3.10 4.30
C LYS A 117 28.01 4.59 4.08
#